data_AF-A0A928SN61-F1
#
_entry.id   AF-A0A928SN61-F1
#
_cell.length_a   1.000
_cell.length_b   1.000
_cell.length_c   1.000
_cell.angle_alpha   90.00
_cell.angle_beta   90.00
_cell.angle_gamma   90.00
#
_symmetry.space_group_name_H-M   'P 1'
#
loop_
_entity.id
_entity.type
_entity.pdbx_description
1 polymer ?
#
loop_
_entity_poly.entity_id
_entity_poly.type
_entity_poly.pdbx_seq_one_letter_code
_entity_poly.pdbx_strand_id
1 'polypeptide(L)' 'MAQSHPDELLRRALALPPDKRLALATELLNSVEERQDERWEREWLAELDRRSAAIDRGEDKLEDWETVKARLRAELRAK' A
#
# COMPACT_ATOMS: atom_id res chain seq x y z
N MET A 1 -15.35 28.97 12.15
CA MET A 1 -14.89 28.81 10.76
C MET A 1 -15.97 28.06 10.00
N ALA A 2 -16.32 28.46 8.78
CA ALA A 2 -17.32 27.72 8.00
C ALA A 2 -16.76 26.32 7.68
N GLN A 3 -17.47 25.28 8.10
CA GLN A 3 -17.05 23.90 7.87
C GLN A 3 -17.42 23.52 6.43
N SER A 4 -16.43 23.33 5.57
CA SER A 4 -16.66 22.85 4.20
C SER A 4 -17.14 21.40 4.21
N HIS A 5 -18.17 21.08 3.43
CA HIS A 5 -18.68 19.71 3.32
C HIS A 5 -17.63 18.81 2.63
N PRO A 6 -17.41 17.56 3.07
CA PRO A 6 -16.40 16.67 2.48
C PRO A 6 -16.48 16.55 0.95
N ASP A 7 -17.69 16.49 0.39
CA ASP A 7 -17.91 16.41 -1.07
C ASP A 7 -17.44 17.65 -1.84
N GLU A 8 -17.52 18.82 -1.20
CA GLU A 8 -17.03 20.06 -1.79
C GLU A 8 -15.49 20.09 -1.81
N LEU A 9 -14.86 19.66 -0.71
CA LEU A 9 -13.41 19.54 -0.61
C LEU A 9 -12.86 18.51 -1.62
N LEU A 10 -13.50 17.34 -1.73
CA LEU A 10 -13.13 16.31 -2.68
C LEU A 10 -13.23 16.82 -4.12
N ARG A 11 -14.33 17.52 -4.48
CA ARG A 11 -14.51 18.08 -5.82
C ARG A 11 -13.40 19.08 -6.18
N ARG A 12 -13.03 19.94 -5.23
CA ARG A 12 -11.94 20.91 -5.41
C ARG A 12 -10.59 20.21 -5.53
N ALA A 13 -10.34 19.18 -4.71
CA ALA A 13 -9.11 18.38 -4.78
C ALA A 13 -8.97 17.68 -6.14
N LEU A 14 -10.05 17.08 -6.66
CA LEU A 14 -10.03 16.38 -7.95
C LEU A 14 -9.79 17.32 -9.14
N ALA A 15 -10.10 18.61 -9.02
CA ALA A 15 -9.82 19.62 -10.03
C ALA A 15 -8.34 20.04 -10.10
N LEU A 16 -7.52 19.68 -9.11
CA LEU A 16 -6.09 19.98 -9.12
C LEU A 16 -5.34 19.14 -10.16
N PRO A 17 -4.18 19.61 -10.66
CA PRO A 17 -3.25 18.79 -11.45
C PRO A 17 -2.79 17.52 -10.69
N PRO A 18 -2.40 16.44 -11.40
CA PRO A 18 -2.09 15.15 -10.78
C PRO A 18 -1.04 15.20 -9.66
N ASP A 19 0.03 15.98 -9.83
CA ASP A 19 1.09 16.18 -8.84
C ASP A 19 0.57 16.84 -7.55
N LYS A 20 -0.27 17.87 -7.70
CA LYS A 20 -0.89 18.57 -6.56
C LYS A 20 -1.92 17.71 -5.84
N ARG A 21 -2.65 16.87 -6.58
CA ARG A 21 -3.54 15.87 -5.97
C ARG A 21 -2.76 14.86 -5.15
N LEU A 22 -1.65 14.36 -5.69
CA LEU A 22 -0.81 13.39 -4.99
C LEU A 22 -0.26 13.98 -3.70
N ALA A 23 0.30 15.20 -3.77
CA ALA A 23 0.81 15.89 -2.58
C ALA A 23 -0.28 16.08 -1.51
N LEU A 24 -1.49 16.53 -1.90
CA LEU A 24 -2.60 16.67 -0.97
C LEU A 24 -3.05 15.34 -0.35
N ALA A 25 -3.11 14.28 -1.16
CA ALA A 25 -3.47 12.95 -0.67
C ALA A 25 -2.45 12.42 0.33
N THR A 26 -1.15 12.63 0.09
CA THR A 26 -0.08 12.28 1.03
C THR A 26 -0.23 12.98 2.37
N GLU A 27 -0.43 14.30 2.37
CA GLU A 27 -0.62 15.06 3.61
C GLU A 27 -1.88 14.60 4.38
N LEU A 28 -2.97 14.33 3.67
CA LEU A 28 -4.19 13.82 4.30
C LEU A 28 -3.99 12.42 4.92
N LEU A 29 -3.30 11.52 4.22
CA LEU A 29 -2.97 10.19 4.75
C LEU A 29 -2.08 10.30 5.99
N ASN A 30 -1.00 11.09 5.91
CA ASN A 30 -0.09 11.34 7.03
C ASN A 30 -0.81 11.94 8.25
N SER A 31 -1.90 12.69 8.04
CA SER A 31 -2.68 13.28 9.14
C SER A 31 -3.49 12.27 9.95
N VAL A 32 -3.79 11.10 9.38
CA VAL A 32 -4.58 10.04 10.02
C VAL A 32 -3.77 8.79 10.33
N GLU A 33 -2.57 8.65 9.77
CA GLU A 33 -1.65 7.59 10.14
C GLU A 33 -1.19 7.78 11.59
N GLU A 34 -1.57 6.83 12.44
CA GLU A 34 -1.03 6.75 13.78
C GLU A 34 0.49 6.50 13.71
N ARG A 35 1.21 6.94 14.75
CA ARG A 35 2.63 6.58 14.89
C ARG A 35 2.76 5.06 14.79
N GLN A 36 3.40 4.59 13.74
CA GLN A 36 3.66 3.16 13.59
C GLN A 36 4.48 2.66 14.79
N ASP A 37 4.16 1.46 15.26
CA ASP A 37 4.95 0.80 16.29
C ASP A 37 6.35 0.53 15.72
N GLU A 38 7.36 1.19 16.27
CA GLU A 38 8.76 1.03 15.85
C GLU A 38 9.21 -0.44 15.92
N ARG A 39 8.57 -1.25 16.77
CA ARG A 39 8.80 -2.70 16.79
C ARG A 39 8.28 -3.36 15.53
N TRP A 40 7.07 -3.01 15.08
CA TRP A 40 6.50 -3.56 13.85
C TRP A 40 7.41 -3.30 12.65
N GLU A 41 7.89 -2.07 12.50
CA GLU A 41 8.81 -1.69 11.41
C GLU A 41 10.10 -2.53 11.45
N ARG A 42 10.72 -2.67 12.63
CA ARG A 42 11.95 -3.47 12.79
C ARG A 42 11.74 -4.95 12.46
N GLU A 43 10.67 -5.55 12.96
CA GLU A 43 10.36 -6.96 12.70
C GLU A 43 10.02 -7.18 11.21
N TRP A 44 9.37 -6.21 10.57
CA TRP A 44 9.08 -6.27 9.14
C TRP A 44 10.34 -6.19 8.28
N LEU A 45 11.26 -5.27 8.60
CA LEU A 45 12.55 -5.18 7.92
C LEU A 45 13.37 -6.47 8.08
N ALA A 46 13.43 -7.03 9.30
CA ALA A 46 14.11 -8.28 9.56
C ALA A 46 13.52 -9.46 8.74
N GLU A 47 12.20 -9.48 8.57
CA GLU A 47 11.52 -10.49 7.74
C GLU A 47 11.84 -10.31 6.25
N LEU A 48 11.89 -9.08 5.75
CA LEU A 48 12.29 -8.80 4.36
C LEU A 48 13.72 -9.27 4.08
N ASP A 49 14.66 -8.96 4.97
CA ASP A 49 16.06 -9.40 4.86
C ASP A 49 16.15 -10.93 4.86
N ARG A 50 15.41 -11.58 5.76
CA ARG A 50 15.37 -13.05 5.86
C ARG A 50 14.85 -13.68 4.56
N ARG A 51 13.79 -13.14 3.97
CA ARG A 51 13.22 -13.63 2.70
C ARG A 51 14.16 -13.40 1.53
N SER A 52 14.76 -12.21 1.43
CA SER A 52 15.73 -11.92 0.38
C SER A 52 16.89 -12.90 0.45
N ALA A 53 17.45 -13.14 1.63
CA ALA A 53 18.56 -14.05 1.80
C ALA A 53 18.19 -15.52 1.49
N ALA A 54 16.96 -15.96 1.76
CA ALA A 54 16.48 -17.30 1.38
C ALA A 54 16.38 -17.46 -0.14
N ILE A 55 15.92 -16.42 -0.84
CA ILE A 55 15.90 -16.36 -2.30
C ILE A 55 17.32 -16.43 -2.86
N ASP A 56 18.25 -15.63 -2.32
CA ASP A 56 19.64 -15.60 -2.76
C ASP A 56 20.35 -16.95 -2.55
N ARG A 57 19.98 -17.70 -1.51
CA ARG A 57 20.47 -19.06 -1.25
C ARG A 57 19.78 -20.13 -2.11
N GLY A 58 18.75 -19.78 -2.87
CA GLY A 58 17.96 -20.72 -3.67
C GLY A 58 17.10 -21.67 -2.83
N GLU A 59 16.80 -21.31 -1.58
CA GLU A 59 16.00 -22.11 -0.65
C GLU A 59 14.50 -21.98 -0.92
N ASP A 60 14.07 -20.89 -1.55
CA ASP A 60 12.68 -20.61 -1.85
C ASP A 60 12.30 -20.92 -3.30
N LYS A 61 11.14 -21.56 -3.47
CA LYS A 61 10.52 -21.78 -4.78
C LYS A 61 9.77 -20.52 -5.19
N LEU A 62 10.38 -19.75 -6.08
CA LEU A 62 9.73 -18.60 -6.70
C LEU A 62 8.76 -19.07 -7.79
N GLU A 63 7.60 -18.43 -7.84
CA GLU A 63 6.59 -18.61 -8.88
C GLU A 63 6.33 -17.25 -9.51
N ASP A 64 6.10 -17.23 -10.83
CA ASP A 64 5.77 -16.00 -11.53
C ASP A 64 4.47 -15.37 -10.99
N TRP A 65 4.50 -14.05 -10.78
CA TRP A 65 3.37 -13.33 -10.20
C TRP A 65 2.09 -13.47 -11.03
N GLU A 66 2.17 -13.43 -12.35
CA GLU A 66 0.98 -13.54 -13.19
C GLU A 66 0.36 -14.95 -13.10
N THR A 67 1.18 -15.97 -12.88
CA THR A 67 0.70 -17.35 -12.63
C THR A 67 -0.03 -17.44 -11.29
N VAL A 68 0.56 -16.94 -10.19
CA VAL A 68 -0.07 -16.93 -8.86
C VAL A 68 -1.38 -16.15 -8.88
N LYS A 69 -1.37 -14.96 -9.46
CA LYS A 69 -2.53 -14.07 -9.58
C LYS A 69 -3.66 -14.69 -10.41
N ALA A 70 -3.34 -15.37 -11.51
CA ALA A 70 -4.33 -16.08 -12.31
C ALA A 70 -5.01 -17.20 -11.50
N ARG A 71 -4.23 -18.00 -10.77
CA ARG A 71 -4.73 -19.07 -9.88
C ARG A 71 -5.67 -18.51 -8.81
N LEU A 72 -5.24 -17.50 -8.06
CA LEU A 72 -6.05 -16.88 -6.99
C LEU A 72 -7.37 -16.29 -7.53
N ARG A 73 -7.35 -15.69 -8.72
CA ARG A 73 -8.57 -15.16 -9.36
C ARG A 73 -9.53 -16.27 -9.77
N ALA A 74 -9.02 -17.40 -10.25
CA ALA A 74 -9.85 -18.56 -10.59
C ALA A 74 -10.51 -19.13 -9.32
N GLU A 75 -9.75 -19.29 -8.23
CA GLU A 75 -10.26 -19.76 -6.93
C GLU A 75 -11.35 -18.84 -6.35
N LEU A 76 -11.16 -17.52 -6.43
CA LEU A 76 -12.15 -16.54 -5.98
C LEU A 76 -13.46 -16.61 -6.77
N ARG A 77 -13.42 -16.92 -8.07
CA ARG A 77 -14.61 -17.05 -8.92
C ARG A 77 -15.36 -18.37 -8.74
N ALA A 78 -14.68 -19.37 -8.18
CA ALA A 78 -15.24 -20.69 -7.91
C ALA A 78 -15.96 -20.77 -6.54
N LYS A 79 -15.92 -19.69 -5.76
CA LYS A 79 -16.69 -19.49 -4.52
C LYS A 79 -17.95 -18.68 -4.80
#